data_AF-A0A2N5FG87-F1
#
_entry.id   AF-A0A2N5FG87-F1
#
_cell.length_a   1.000
_cell.length_b   1.000
_cell.length_c   1.000
_cell.angle_alpha   90.00
_cell.angle_beta   90.00
_cell.angle_gamma   90.00
#
_symmetry.space_group_name_H-M   'P 1'
#
loop_
_entity.id
_entity.type
_entity.pdbx_description
1 polymer ?
#
loop_
_entity_poly.entity_id
_entity_poly.type
_entity_poly.pdbx_seq_one_letter_code
_entity_poly.pdbx_strand_id
1 'polypeptide(L)'
;MKGDFFSNYEKFIILPTDEQKTSQEFNAGEYASHFILTLSLYDSLIVSWSEASKFEIEIEMSLQKVLNDFNRKQGDCYHMQLLELDPEKSYFVMALSCKNNIENEEANDRISYVLEILLSNQFYVGQSWYRLIGDKGRIKRKLFTYSFKEYMALESVEAN
;
A
#
# COMPACT_ATOMS: atom_id res chain seq x y z
N MET A 1 -5.11 -0.11 -56.24
CA MET A 1 -5.73 -1.08 -55.32
C MET A 1 -5.75 -0.47 -53.92
N LYS A 2 -6.93 -0.20 -53.37
CA LYS A 2 -7.11 0.14 -51.95
C LYS A 2 -7.00 -1.16 -51.16
N GLY A 3 -5.77 -1.54 -50.80
CA GLY A 3 -5.56 -2.60 -49.81
C GLY A 3 -5.80 -1.98 -48.44
N ASP A 4 -6.75 -2.54 -47.69
CA ASP A 4 -7.12 -2.04 -46.37
C ASP A 4 -5.89 -2.12 -45.46
N PHE A 5 -5.28 -0.97 -45.18
CA PHE A 5 -3.95 -0.85 -44.56
C PHE A 5 -3.85 -1.59 -43.21
N PHE A 6 -4.99 -1.77 -42.54
CA PHE A 6 -5.10 -2.44 -41.25
C PHE A 6 -5.62 -3.87 -41.31
N SER A 7 -5.81 -4.48 -42.48
CA SER A 7 -6.41 -5.82 -42.61
C SER A 7 -5.63 -6.98 -41.94
N ASN A 8 -4.41 -6.74 -41.44
CA ASN A 8 -3.62 -7.71 -40.67
C ASN A 8 -3.33 -7.24 -39.22
N TYR A 9 -4.06 -6.26 -38.68
CA TYR A 9 -3.77 -5.67 -37.37
C TYR A 9 -3.71 -6.68 -36.23
N GLU A 10 -4.47 -7.78 -36.32
CA GLU A 10 -4.48 -8.87 -35.35
C GLU A 10 -3.10 -9.50 -35.12
N LYS A 11 -2.24 -9.52 -36.16
CA LYS A 11 -0.86 -10.04 -36.05
C LYS A 11 0.07 -9.14 -35.22
N PHE A 12 -0.37 -7.92 -34.93
CA PHE A 12 0.36 -6.93 -34.14
C PHE A 12 -0.25 -6.75 -32.74
N ILE A 13 -1.33 -7.48 -32.42
CA ILE A 13 -1.89 -7.50 -31.06
C ILE A 13 -0.97 -8.34 -30.19
N ILE A 14 -0.18 -7.66 -29.37
CA ILE A 14 0.53 -8.29 -28.26
C ILE A 14 -0.46 -8.34 -27.10
N LEU A 15 -1.02 -9.51 -26.83
CA LEU A 15 -1.83 -9.73 -25.65
C LEU A 15 -0.91 -9.62 -24.42
N PRO A 16 -1.26 -8.81 -23.42
CA PRO A 16 -0.48 -8.75 -22.19
C PRO A 16 -0.51 -10.15 -21.57
N THR A 17 0.67 -10.76 -21.47
CA THR A 17 0.85 -11.96 -20.65
C THR A 17 0.68 -11.50 -19.22
N ASP A 18 -0.44 -11.83 -18.59
CA ASP A 18 -0.57 -11.69 -17.14
C ASP A 18 0.49 -12.62 -16.54
N GLU A 19 1.66 -12.06 -16.21
CA GLU A 19 2.60 -12.72 -15.33
C GLU A 19 1.88 -12.87 -14.00
N GLN A 20 1.21 -14.01 -13.83
CA GLN A 20 0.83 -14.52 -12.53
C GLN A 20 2.15 -14.78 -11.81
N LYS A 21 2.70 -13.74 -11.18
CA LYS A 21 3.68 -13.92 -10.11
C LYS A 21 2.97 -14.77 -9.08
N THR A 22 3.30 -16.06 -9.10
CA THR A 22 2.91 -17.05 -8.11
C THR A 22 3.07 -16.40 -6.75
N SER A 23 2.08 -16.54 -5.87
CA SER A 23 2.13 -16.02 -4.51
C SER A 23 3.30 -16.69 -3.79
N GLN A 24 4.50 -16.12 -3.90
CA GLN A 24 5.61 -16.48 -3.05
C GLN A 24 5.19 -16.12 -1.63
N GLU A 25 5.24 -17.10 -0.73
CA GLU A 25 5.05 -16.84 0.68
C GLU A 25 6.08 -15.81 1.14
N PHE A 26 5.64 -14.83 1.92
CA PHE A 26 6.52 -13.76 2.40
C PHE A 26 7.63 -14.34 3.29
N ASN A 27 8.88 -14.06 2.92
CA ASN A 27 10.06 -14.40 3.71
C ASN A 27 10.76 -13.12 4.16
N ALA A 28 10.66 -12.79 5.45
CA ALA A 28 11.27 -11.58 6.00
C ALA A 28 12.80 -11.52 5.77
N GLY A 29 13.49 -12.68 5.72
CA GLY A 29 14.94 -12.74 5.51
C GLY A 29 15.40 -12.33 4.10
N GLU A 30 14.49 -12.18 3.15
CA GLU A 30 14.79 -11.67 1.80
C GLU A 30 14.76 -10.13 1.72
N TYR A 31 14.44 -9.47 2.83
CA TYR A 31 14.35 -8.02 2.93
C TYR A 31 15.43 -7.49 3.87
N ALA A 32 16.06 -6.39 3.49
CA ALA A 32 17.20 -5.83 4.23
C ALA A 32 16.79 -4.86 5.35
N SER A 33 15.60 -4.26 5.24
CA SER A 33 15.10 -3.31 6.24
C SER A 33 13.60 -3.45 6.46
N HIS A 34 13.16 -3.17 7.69
CA HIS A 34 11.77 -3.31 8.11
C HIS A 34 11.34 -2.08 8.89
N PHE A 35 10.10 -1.64 8.68
CA PHE A 35 9.53 -0.46 9.31
C PHE A 35 8.14 -0.75 9.83
N ILE A 36 7.83 -0.25 11.03
CA ILE A 36 6.47 -0.19 11.55
C ILE A 36 5.89 1.17 11.21
N LEU A 37 4.78 1.17 10.49
CA LEU A 37 4.07 2.34 10.01
C LEU A 37 2.76 2.47 10.79
N THR A 38 2.44 3.68 11.25
CA THR A 38 1.11 4.01 11.80
C THR A 38 0.46 5.02 10.87
N LEU A 39 -0.72 4.70 10.33
CA LEU A 39 -1.44 5.53 9.37
C LEU A 39 -2.80 5.92 9.94
N SER A 40 -3.11 7.21 9.90
CA SER A 40 -4.40 7.79 10.29
C SER A 40 -4.96 8.66 9.16
N LEU A 41 -6.28 8.83 9.09
CA LEU A 41 -6.90 9.66 8.06
C LEU A 41 -6.52 11.14 8.25
N TYR A 42 -6.11 11.78 7.16
CA TYR A 42 -5.89 13.23 7.13
C TYR A 42 -7.22 13.98 7.00
N ASP A 43 -7.47 14.98 7.84
CA ASP A 43 -8.73 15.74 7.85
C ASP A 43 -9.95 14.80 7.96
N SER A 44 -9.88 13.81 8.87
CA SER A 44 -10.85 12.73 9.00
C SER A 44 -12.28 13.22 9.24
N LEU A 45 -13.25 12.61 8.55
CA LEU A 45 -14.69 12.78 8.79
C LEU A 45 -15.27 11.71 9.73
N ILE A 46 -14.48 10.70 10.08
CA ILE A 46 -14.85 9.63 11.02
C ILE A 46 -13.94 9.64 12.25
N VAL A 47 -14.47 9.19 13.39
CA VAL A 47 -13.69 9.07 14.64
C VAL A 47 -13.15 7.65 14.82
N SER A 48 -13.82 6.64 14.25
CA SER A 48 -13.41 5.24 14.26
C SER A 48 -13.78 4.50 12.95
N TRP A 49 -13.10 3.39 12.65
CA TRP A 49 -13.34 2.59 11.45
C TRP A 49 -14.75 1.98 11.40
N SER A 50 -15.38 1.73 12.55
CA SER A 50 -16.78 1.31 12.66
C SER A 50 -17.75 2.24 11.91
N GLU A 51 -17.41 3.53 11.77
CA GLU A 51 -18.21 4.52 11.06
C GLU A 51 -18.04 4.51 9.54
N ALA A 52 -17.01 3.84 9.01
CA ALA A 52 -16.71 3.84 7.57
C ALA A 52 -17.85 3.24 6.72
N SER A 53 -18.64 2.34 7.30
CA SER A 53 -19.84 1.77 6.70
C SER A 53 -20.88 2.83 6.30
N LYS A 54 -20.95 3.97 7.02
CA LYS A 54 -21.81 5.12 6.68
C LYS A 54 -21.45 5.74 5.33
N PHE A 55 -20.23 5.49 4.84
CA PHE A 55 -19.72 5.96 3.56
C PHE A 55 -19.63 4.85 2.51
N GLU A 56 -20.24 3.68 2.80
CA GLU A 56 -20.24 2.48 1.96
C GLU A 56 -18.84 1.87 1.78
N ILE A 57 -17.99 1.98 2.81
CA ILE A 57 -16.61 1.47 2.78
C ILE A 57 -16.44 0.34 3.79
N GLU A 58 -16.09 -0.84 3.28
CA GLU A 58 -15.70 -2.01 4.08
C GLU A 58 -14.18 -2.00 4.29
N ILE A 59 -13.73 -1.48 5.43
CA ILE A 59 -12.32 -1.18 5.69
C ILE A 59 -11.42 -2.42 5.57
N GLU A 60 -11.80 -3.55 6.15
CA GLU A 60 -11.01 -4.79 6.14
C GLU A 60 -10.81 -5.33 4.71
N MET A 61 -11.91 -5.55 3.99
CA MET A 61 -11.85 -6.05 2.61
C MET A 61 -11.10 -5.09 1.70
N SER A 62 -11.30 -3.80 1.91
CA SER A 62 -10.64 -2.74 1.17
C SER A 62 -9.12 -2.73 1.39
N LEU A 63 -8.67 -2.79 2.65
CA LEU A 63 -7.26 -2.90 3.03
C LEU A 63 -6.63 -4.15 2.44
N GLN A 64 -7.28 -5.31 2.60
CA GLN A 64 -6.78 -6.57 2.09
C GLN A 64 -6.57 -6.51 0.58
N LYS A 65 -7.54 -5.97 -0.17
CA LYS A 65 -7.42 -5.81 -1.62
C LYS A 65 -6.25 -4.89 -2.01
N VAL A 66 -6.11 -3.74 -1.34
CA VAL A 66 -5.02 -2.79 -1.62
C VAL A 66 -3.67 -3.42 -1.32
N LEU A 67 -3.52 -4.12 -0.19
CA LEU A 67 -2.26 -4.77 0.18
C LEU A 67 -1.91 -5.91 -0.77
N ASN A 68 -2.89 -6.72 -1.18
CA ASN A 68 -2.67 -7.77 -2.17
C ASN A 68 -2.22 -7.20 -3.52
N ASP A 69 -2.90 -6.15 -4.00
CA ASP A 69 -2.53 -5.48 -5.25
C ASP A 69 -1.16 -4.81 -5.15
N PHE A 70 -0.85 -4.18 -4.01
CA PHE A 70 0.44 -3.57 -3.73
C PHE A 70 1.54 -4.63 -3.77
N ASN A 71 1.42 -5.70 -2.98
CA ASN A 71 2.42 -6.77 -2.89
C ASN A 71 2.62 -7.50 -4.21
N ARG A 72 1.55 -7.70 -5.01
CA ARG A 72 1.67 -8.28 -6.35
C ARG A 72 2.48 -7.38 -7.29
N LYS A 73 2.23 -6.07 -7.27
CA LYS A 73 2.89 -5.10 -8.15
C LYS A 73 4.30 -4.74 -7.71
N GLN A 74 4.54 -4.73 -6.40
CA GLN A 74 5.75 -4.19 -5.77
C GLN A 74 6.61 -5.25 -5.09
N GLY A 75 6.21 -6.54 -5.13
CA GLY A 75 6.85 -7.63 -4.39
C GLY A 75 8.35 -7.80 -4.61
N ASP A 76 8.87 -7.35 -5.76
CA ASP A 76 10.31 -7.37 -6.05
C ASP A 76 11.10 -6.35 -5.23
N CYS A 77 10.45 -5.32 -4.70
CA CYS A 77 11.08 -4.20 -4.00
C CYS A 77 10.58 -4.07 -2.55
N TYR A 78 9.29 -4.32 -2.34
CA TYR A 78 8.59 -4.04 -1.10
C TYR A 78 7.60 -5.14 -0.75
N HIS A 79 7.33 -5.28 0.54
CA HIS A 79 6.22 -6.04 1.05
C HIS A 79 5.52 -5.26 2.16
N MET A 80 4.19 -5.20 2.13
CA MET A 80 3.38 -4.61 3.19
C MET A 80 2.44 -5.63 3.82
N GLN A 81 2.33 -5.56 5.13
CA GLN A 81 1.45 -6.41 5.92
C GLN A 81 0.70 -5.58 6.97
N LEU A 82 -0.60 -5.83 7.11
CA LEU A 82 -1.40 -5.25 8.18
C LEU A 82 -1.06 -5.94 9.51
N LEU A 83 -0.73 -5.16 10.53
CA LEU A 83 -0.42 -5.66 11.88
C LEU A 83 -1.57 -5.44 12.85
N GLU A 84 -2.21 -4.28 12.77
CA GLU A 84 -3.30 -3.91 13.68
C GLU A 84 -4.36 -3.12 12.92
N LEU A 85 -5.61 -3.52 13.11
CA LEU A 85 -6.81 -2.80 12.70
C LEU A 85 -7.87 -2.99 13.78
N ASP A 86 -8.06 -1.96 14.60
CA ASP A 86 -9.08 -1.94 15.65
C ASP A 86 -10.28 -1.10 15.17
N PRO A 87 -11.50 -1.67 15.09
CA PRO A 87 -12.70 -0.97 14.64
C PRO A 87 -12.99 0.33 15.40
N GLU A 88 -12.59 0.42 16.66
CA GLU A 88 -12.84 1.57 17.53
C GLU A 88 -11.78 2.68 17.38
N LYS A 89 -10.75 2.46 16.56
CA LYS A 89 -9.71 3.44 16.25
C LYS A 89 -9.90 4.01 14.84
N SER A 90 -9.28 5.14 14.55
CA SER A 90 -9.22 5.78 13.21
C SER A 90 -7.81 5.76 12.62
N TYR A 91 -6.99 4.83 13.09
CA TYR A 91 -5.67 4.51 12.54
C TYR A 91 -5.50 3.00 12.42
N PHE A 92 -4.52 2.58 11.62
CA PHE A 92 -4.08 1.20 11.54
C PHE A 92 -2.56 1.14 11.51
N VAL A 93 -2.02 -0.02 11.87
CA VAL A 93 -0.57 -0.27 11.93
C VAL A 93 -0.18 -1.29 10.87
N MET A 94 0.90 -1.02 10.14
CA MET A 94 1.43 -1.91 9.11
C MET A 94 2.93 -2.15 9.30
N ALA A 95 3.39 -3.30 8.83
CA ALA A 95 4.79 -3.55 8.54
C ALA A 95 5.07 -3.20 7.07
N LEU A 96 6.18 -2.52 6.81
CA LEU A 96 6.77 -2.36 5.50
C LEU A 96 8.17 -3.00 5.51
N SER A 97 8.39 -3.95 4.62
CA SER A 97 9.71 -4.56 4.39
C SER A 97 10.25 -4.10 3.04
N CYS A 98 11.53 -3.74 3.00
CA CYS A 98 12.21 -3.20 1.82
C CYS A 98 13.39 -4.10 1.44
N LYS A 99 13.48 -4.51 0.17
CA LYS A 99 14.55 -5.41 -0.28
C LYS A 99 15.93 -4.77 -0.18
N ASN A 100 16.00 -3.48 -0.48
CA ASN A 100 17.22 -2.71 -0.33
C ASN A 100 17.31 -2.15 1.09
N ASN A 101 18.54 -2.03 1.59
CA ASN A 101 18.78 -1.30 2.83
C ASN A 101 18.43 0.18 2.60
N ILE A 102 17.75 0.77 3.57
CA ILE A 102 17.36 2.19 3.53
C ILE A 102 18.16 2.87 4.63
N GLU A 103 19.08 3.75 4.25
CA GLU A 103 19.82 4.54 5.22
C GLU A 103 18.87 5.50 5.95
N ASN A 104 19.15 5.75 7.24
CA ASN A 104 18.25 6.53 8.10
C ASN A 104 17.96 7.95 7.57
N GLU A 105 18.93 8.57 6.89
CA GLU A 105 18.76 9.90 6.29
C GLU A 105 17.80 9.90 5.09
N GLU A 106 17.70 8.77 4.37
CA GLU A 106 16.82 8.60 3.20
C GLU A 106 15.45 7.98 3.55
N ALA A 107 15.30 7.43 4.76
CA ALA A 107 14.12 6.69 5.17
C ALA A 107 12.82 7.51 5.06
N ASN A 108 12.86 8.78 5.45
CA ASN A 108 11.71 9.68 5.34
C ASN A 108 11.24 9.81 3.89
N ASP A 109 12.14 10.11 2.97
CA ASP A 109 11.79 10.34 1.57
C ASP A 109 11.31 9.05 0.91
N ARG A 110 11.98 7.92 1.21
CA ARG A 110 11.62 6.62 0.65
C ARG A 110 10.25 6.14 1.14
N ILE A 111 9.99 6.24 2.44
CA ILE A 111 8.70 5.84 3.02
C ILE A 111 7.60 6.78 2.55
N SER A 112 7.87 8.08 2.46
CA SER A 112 6.91 9.04 1.91
C SER A 112 6.56 8.72 0.45
N TYR A 113 7.55 8.37 -0.38
CA TYR A 113 7.30 7.91 -1.74
C TYR A 113 6.42 6.65 -1.79
N VAL A 114 6.74 5.64 -0.97
CA VAL A 114 5.94 4.40 -0.90
C VAL A 114 4.50 4.70 -0.49
N LEU A 115 4.30 5.50 0.56
CA LEU A 115 2.97 5.78 1.10
C LEU A 115 2.17 6.73 0.21
N GLU A 116 2.74 7.85 -0.22
CA GLU A 116 2.03 8.90 -0.93
C GLU A 116 1.90 8.63 -2.44
N ILE A 117 2.86 7.92 -3.06
CA ILE A 117 2.85 7.67 -4.51
C ILE A 117 2.38 6.26 -4.85
N LEU A 118 2.98 5.23 -4.24
CA LEU A 118 2.70 3.84 -4.59
C LEU A 118 1.39 3.33 -3.97
N LEU A 119 1.16 3.66 -2.70
CA LEU A 119 0.05 3.12 -1.93
C LEU A 119 -1.22 3.98 -2.02
N SER A 120 -1.10 5.29 -1.77
CA SER A 120 -2.27 6.19 -1.60
C SER A 120 -3.22 6.20 -2.79
N ASN A 121 -2.73 6.06 -4.01
CA ASN A 121 -3.58 6.03 -5.21
C ASN A 121 -4.56 4.85 -5.21
N GLN A 122 -4.16 3.68 -4.68
CA GLN A 122 -5.03 2.50 -4.62
C GLN A 122 -6.17 2.72 -3.63
N PHE A 123 -5.89 3.33 -2.47
CA PHE A 123 -6.93 3.68 -1.51
C PHE A 123 -7.83 4.81 -2.02
N TYR A 124 -7.25 5.84 -2.61
CA TYR A 124 -7.97 7.03 -3.03
C TYR A 124 -8.95 6.70 -4.18
N VAL A 125 -8.46 6.18 -5.30
CA VAL A 125 -9.30 5.94 -6.48
C VAL A 125 -9.89 4.53 -6.48
N GLY A 126 -9.09 3.53 -6.12
CA GLY A 126 -9.49 2.12 -6.20
C GLY A 126 -10.51 1.70 -5.15
N GLN A 127 -10.55 2.37 -3.99
CA GLN A 127 -11.36 2.01 -2.84
C GLN A 127 -12.25 3.13 -2.31
N SER A 128 -12.24 4.30 -2.96
CA SER A 128 -13.05 5.47 -2.58
C SER A 128 -12.80 6.03 -1.17
N TRP A 129 -11.62 5.80 -0.58
CA TRP A 129 -11.32 6.30 0.77
C TRP A 129 -11.29 7.84 0.86
N TYR A 130 -11.25 8.55 -0.28
CA TYR A 130 -11.45 10.01 -0.33
C TYR A 130 -12.79 10.48 0.26
N ARG A 131 -13.77 9.58 0.42
CA ARG A 131 -15.05 9.85 1.09
C ARG A 131 -14.91 9.99 2.61
N LEU A 132 -13.85 9.40 3.20
CA LEU A 132 -13.60 9.42 4.64
C LEU A 132 -12.83 10.67 5.10
N ILE A 133 -12.37 11.51 4.17
CA ILE A 133 -11.62 12.74 4.43
C ILE A 133 -12.40 13.97 3.99
N GLY A 134 -12.18 15.06 4.70
CA GLY A 134 -12.75 16.37 4.44
C GLY A 134 -12.09 17.08 3.25
N ASP A 135 -12.56 18.30 3.00
CA ASP A 135 -12.15 19.09 1.83
C ASP A 135 -10.67 19.46 1.84
N LYS A 136 -10.05 19.65 3.03
CA LYS A 136 -8.60 19.97 3.07
C LYS A 136 -7.79 18.80 2.56
N GLY A 137 -8.20 17.58 2.88
CA GLY A 137 -7.56 16.36 2.39
C GLY A 137 -7.72 16.17 0.88
N ARG A 138 -8.91 16.44 0.35
CA ARG A 138 -9.17 16.37 -1.10
C ARG A 138 -8.38 17.40 -1.89
N ILE A 139 -8.32 18.65 -1.42
CA ILE A 139 -7.55 19.72 -2.06
C ILE A 139 -6.06 19.37 -2.10
N LYS A 140 -5.52 18.87 -1.00
CA LYS A 140 -4.12 18.44 -0.91
C LYS A 140 -3.85 17.08 -1.54
N ARG A 141 -4.90 16.35 -1.96
CA ARG A 141 -4.85 14.94 -2.38
C ARG A 141 -4.12 14.06 -1.37
N LYS A 142 -4.25 14.38 -0.07
CA LYS A 142 -3.60 13.67 1.03
C LYS A 142 -4.64 12.86 1.78
N LEU A 143 -4.49 11.54 1.75
CA LEU A 143 -5.41 10.61 2.41
C LEU A 143 -5.01 10.31 3.85
N PHE A 144 -3.71 10.14 4.10
CA PHE A 144 -3.20 9.74 5.40
C PHE A 144 -2.21 10.76 5.97
N THR A 145 -2.22 10.89 7.29
CA THR A 145 -1.04 11.24 8.07
C THR A 145 -0.39 9.97 8.57
N TYR A 146 0.94 9.97 8.68
CA TYR A 146 1.66 8.77 9.08
C TYR A 146 2.88 9.12 9.94
N SER A 147 3.28 8.14 10.74
CA SER A 147 4.57 8.07 11.39
C SER A 147 5.17 6.68 11.15
N PHE A 148 6.48 6.57 11.30
CA PHE A 148 7.15 5.30 11.17
C PHE A 148 8.31 5.16 12.15
N LYS A 149 8.69 3.90 12.40
CA LYS A 149 9.88 3.55 13.15
C LYS A 149 10.53 2.34 12.51
N GLU A 150 11.85 2.39 12.36
CA GLU A 150 12.62 1.22 11.94
C GLU A 150 12.48 0.08 12.96
N TYR A 151 12.18 -1.11 12.45
CA TYR A 151 12.14 -2.33 13.23
C TYR A 151 13.49 -3.03 13.12
N MET A 152 14.32 -2.82 14.13
CA MET A 152 15.47 -3.68 14.35
C MET A 152 14.99 -4.88 15.14
N ALA A 153 15.08 -6.08 14.56
CA ALA A 153 15.02 -7.29 15.34
C ALA A 153 16.18 -7.23 16.33
N LEU A 154 15.90 -6.84 17.57
CA LEU A 154 16.83 -7.03 18.67
C LEU A 154 17.27 -8.49 18.58
N GLU A 155 18.58 -8.72 18.42
CA GLU A 155 19.18 -10.03 18.60
C GLU A 155 18.47 -10.68 19.78
N SER A 156 17.85 -11.83 19.50
CA SER A 156 17.23 -12.66 20.51
C SER A 156 18.14 -12.69 21.71
N VAL A 157 17.63 -12.16 22.82
CA VAL A 157 18.23 -12.24 24.16
C VAL A 157 18.88 -13.62 24.29
N GLU A 158 20.22 -13.65 24.24
CA GLU A 158 20.99 -14.82 24.66
C GLU A 158 20.71 -14.99 26.15
N ALA A 159 19.70 -15.81 26.45
CA ALA A 159 19.52 -16.43 27.75
C ALA A 159 19.77 -17.93 27.56
N ASN A 160 21.03 -18.33 27.76
CA ASN A 160 21.42 -19.60 28.38
C ASN A 160 22.85 -19.49 28.90
#